data_AF-A0A3D2S643-F1
#
_entry.id   AF-A0A3D2S643-F1
#
_cell.length_a   1.000
_cell.length_b   1.000
_cell.length_c   1.000
_cell.angle_alpha   90.00
_cell.angle_beta   90.00
_cell.angle_gamma   90.00
#
_symmetry.space_group_name_H-M   'P 1'
#
loop_
_entity.id
_entity.type
_entity.pdbx_description
1 polymer ?
#
loop_
_entity_poly.entity_id
_entity_poly.type
_entity_poly.pdbx_seq_one_letter_code
_entity_poly.pdbx_strand_id
1 'polypeptide(L)'
;MRFLAIILLIGASWSARAQLGGSYTYQYLLLPNSARVAALGGVNVSSMDGDAAMGWMNPALLNAQMHNVLSVNHAICAGNINHGYVAYARSGRNTDLT
;
A
#
# COMPACT_ATOMS: atom_id res chain seq x y z
N MET A 1 33.74 -36.47 -3.49
CA MET A 1 33.62 -35.00 -3.30
C MET A 1 32.22 -34.46 -3.59
N ARG A 2 31.56 -34.86 -4.69
CA ARG A 2 30.15 -34.49 -4.99
C ARG A 2 29.14 -34.82 -3.87
N PHE A 3 29.25 -36.02 -3.29
CA PHE A 3 28.39 -36.45 -2.18
C PHE A 3 28.53 -35.59 -0.92
N LEU A 4 29.76 -35.15 -0.63
CA LEU A 4 30.05 -34.32 0.53
C LEU A 4 29.46 -32.91 0.39
N ALA A 5 29.49 -32.36 -0.83
CA ALA A 5 28.88 -31.07 -1.14
C ALA A 5 27.35 -31.09 -0.97
N ILE A 6 26.69 -32.19 -1.33
CA ILE A 6 25.25 -32.36 -1.16
C ILE A 6 24.89 -32.47 0.32
N ILE A 7 25.67 -33.23 1.10
CA ILE A 7 25.48 -33.37 2.55
C ILE A 7 25.63 -31.99 3.24
N LEU A 8 26.60 -31.19 2.81
CA LEU A 8 26.80 -29.84 3.32
C LEU A 8 25.63 -28.91 2.98
N LEU A 9 25.13 -28.94 1.75
CA LEU A 9 23.98 -28.14 1.29
C LEU A 9 22.70 -28.46 2.09
N ILE A 10 22.48 -29.74 2.39
CA ILE A 10 21.33 -30.20 3.16
C ILE A 10 21.46 -29.79 4.65
N GLY A 11 22.67 -29.84 5.20
CA GLY A 11 22.93 -29.36 6.56
C GLY A 11 22.73 -27.86 6.71
N ALA A 12 23.07 -27.06 5.69
CA ALA A 12 22.91 -25.61 5.73
C ALA A 12 21.44 -25.15 5.70
N SER A 13 20.53 -25.89 5.05
CA SER A 13 19.09 -25.61 5.07
C SER A 13 18.44 -25.74 6.45
N TRP A 14 19.08 -26.44 7.40
CA TRP A 14 18.54 -26.63 8.75
C TRP A 14 18.51 -25.34 9.58
N SER A 15 19.31 -24.34 9.20
CA SER A 15 19.39 -23.02 9.84
C SER A 15 18.52 -21.95 9.14
N ALA A 16 17.80 -22.32 8.08
CA ALA A 16 17.00 -21.37 7.33
C ALA A 16 15.73 -21.00 8.11
N ARG A 17 15.66 -19.76 8.64
CA ARG A 17 14.40 -19.16 9.10
C ARG A 17 13.70 -18.53 7.90
N ALA A 18 12.73 -19.24 7.32
CA ALA A 18 11.88 -18.66 6.30
C ALA A 18 10.66 -17.96 6.95
N GLN A 19 10.11 -16.98 6.22
CA GLN A 19 8.92 -16.19 6.53
C GLN A 19 9.10 -15.12 7.62
N LEU A 20 9.21 -13.86 7.20
CA LEU A 20 8.90 -12.67 8.03
C LEU A 20 7.38 -12.46 8.19
N GLY A 21 6.57 -13.24 7.46
CA GLY A 21 5.12 -13.14 7.50
C GLY A 21 4.59 -13.40 8.91
N GLY A 22 3.83 -12.45 9.45
CA GLY A 22 3.25 -12.55 10.79
C GLY A 22 3.91 -11.69 11.86
N SER A 23 5.01 -10.99 11.58
CA SER A 23 5.51 -9.93 12.48
C SER A 23 4.54 -8.74 12.60
N TYR A 24 3.63 -8.60 11.64
CA TYR A 24 2.64 -7.54 11.58
C TYR A 24 1.27 -8.12 11.22
N THR A 25 0.27 -7.86 12.07
CA THR A 25 -1.11 -8.36 11.91
C THR A 25 -1.84 -7.71 10.72
N TYR A 26 -1.47 -6.46 10.38
CA TYR A 26 -2.18 -5.63 9.41
C TYR A 26 -1.26 -5.06 8.32
N GLN A 27 -0.28 -5.84 7.86
CA GLN A 27 0.67 -5.42 6.81
C GLN A 27 -0.04 -4.94 5.53
N TYR A 28 -1.26 -5.42 5.26
CA TYR A 28 -2.05 -5.00 4.11
C TYR A 28 -2.44 -3.51 4.16
N LEU A 29 -2.45 -2.86 5.33
CA LEU A 29 -2.69 -1.41 5.44
C LEU A 29 -1.56 -0.58 4.80
N LEU A 30 -0.39 -1.19 4.60
CA LEU A 30 0.76 -0.58 3.95
C LEU A 30 0.77 -0.81 2.43
N LEU A 31 -0.20 -1.55 1.88
CA LEU A 31 -0.35 -1.68 0.43
C LEU A 31 -0.77 -0.33 -0.17
N PRO A 32 -0.26 0.04 -1.36
CA PRO A 32 -0.67 1.26 -2.03
C PRO A 32 -2.18 1.27 -2.30
N ASN A 33 -2.84 2.39 -1.96
CA ASN A 33 -4.28 2.58 -2.14
C ASN A 33 -4.65 3.11 -3.53
N SER A 34 -3.67 3.59 -4.31
CA SER A 34 -3.86 4.03 -5.69
C SER A 34 -2.66 3.70 -6.57
N ALA A 35 -2.88 3.59 -7.89
CA ALA A 35 -1.81 3.39 -8.85
C ALA A 35 -0.81 4.56 -8.84
N ARG A 36 -1.29 5.79 -8.60
CA ARG A 36 -0.46 6.99 -8.49
C ARG A 36 0.51 6.88 -7.31
N VAL A 37 0.02 6.52 -6.13
CA VAL A 37 0.86 6.33 -4.94
C VAL A 37 1.86 5.21 -5.16
N ALA A 38 1.44 4.10 -5.78
CA ALA A 38 2.34 3.00 -6.12
C ALA A 38 3.49 3.46 -7.05
N ALA A 39 3.17 4.21 -8.11
CA ALA A 39 4.14 4.74 -9.05
C ALA A 39 5.11 5.77 -8.43
N LEU A 40 4.69 6.48 -7.39
CA LEU A 40 5.49 7.45 -6.64
C LEU A 40 6.36 6.81 -5.53
N GLY A 41 6.45 5.48 -5.47
CA GLY A 41 7.27 4.78 -4.47
C GLY A 41 6.52 4.43 -3.18
N GLY A 42 5.18 4.48 -3.19
CA GLY A 42 4.32 3.97 -2.12
C GLY A 42 3.96 4.99 -1.04
N VAL A 43 4.58 6.18 -1.02
CA VAL A 43 4.29 7.24 -0.05
C VAL A 43 4.25 8.61 -0.73
N ASN A 44 3.14 9.33 -0.58
CA ASN A 44 2.95 10.69 -1.04
C ASN A 44 2.08 11.49 -0.05
N VAL A 45 2.73 12.25 0.83
CA VAL A 45 2.08 12.95 1.96
C VAL A 45 1.87 14.45 1.72
N SER A 46 2.34 14.97 0.59
CA SER A 46 2.39 16.42 0.32
C SER A 46 1.71 16.85 -0.98
N SER A 47 1.34 15.92 -1.87
CA SER A 47 0.65 16.28 -3.12
C SER A 47 -0.79 16.68 -2.85
N MET A 48 -1.05 18.00 -2.83
CA MET A 48 -2.38 18.56 -2.72
C MET A 48 -3.01 18.67 -4.11
N ASP A 49 -3.96 17.78 -4.42
CA ASP A 49 -4.75 17.79 -5.65
C ASP A 49 -6.20 17.36 -5.39
N GLY A 50 -6.99 17.15 -6.45
CA GLY A 50 -8.41 16.77 -6.35
C GLY A 50 -8.68 15.26 -6.24
N ASP A 51 -7.67 14.40 -6.08
CA ASP A 51 -7.90 12.95 -5.97
C ASP A 51 -8.27 12.55 -4.53
N ALA A 52 -9.51 12.09 -4.35
CA ALA A 52 -10.02 11.63 -3.07
C ALA A 52 -9.19 10.48 -2.45
N ALA A 53 -8.42 9.73 -3.26
CA ALA A 53 -7.52 8.69 -2.74
C ALA A 53 -6.30 9.26 -1.99
N MET A 54 -5.89 10.51 -2.23
CA MET A 54 -4.75 11.11 -1.52
C MET A 54 -5.05 11.37 -0.04
N GLY A 55 -6.35 11.54 0.31
CA GLY A 55 -6.78 11.70 1.69
C GLY A 55 -6.43 10.53 2.61
N TRP A 56 -6.22 9.32 2.07
CA TRP A 56 -5.73 8.17 2.84
C TRP A 56 -4.30 8.36 3.33
N MET A 57 -3.45 8.97 2.52
CA MET A 57 -2.04 9.17 2.85
C MET A 57 -1.86 10.27 3.90
N ASN A 58 -2.66 11.32 3.79
CA ASN A 58 -2.66 12.43 4.72
C ASN A 58 -4.04 13.11 4.73
N PRO A 59 -4.86 12.89 5.77
CA PRO A 59 -6.18 13.53 5.89
C PRO A 59 -6.13 15.06 5.89
N ALA A 60 -4.98 15.67 6.25
CA ALA A 60 -4.82 17.13 6.19
C ALA A 60 -4.74 17.67 4.76
N LEU A 61 -4.61 16.82 3.73
CA LEU A 61 -4.67 17.22 2.33
C LEU A 61 -6.09 17.33 1.76
N LEU A 62 -7.11 16.92 2.53
CA LEU A 62 -8.51 17.07 2.12
C LEU A 62 -8.79 18.55 1.80
N ASN A 63 -9.33 18.79 0.62
CA ASN A 63 -9.54 20.14 0.10
C ASN A 63 -10.79 20.22 -0.79
N ALA A 64 -11.18 21.43 -1.15
CA ALA A 64 -12.40 21.71 -1.91
C ALA A 64 -12.43 21.05 -3.31
N GLN A 65 -11.27 20.80 -3.93
CA GLN A 65 -11.19 20.16 -5.25
C GLN A 65 -11.64 18.70 -5.21
N MET A 66 -11.66 18.09 -4.02
CA MET A 66 -12.13 16.71 -3.83
C MET A 66 -13.66 16.61 -3.65
N HIS A 67 -14.41 17.73 -3.59
CA HIS A 67 -15.85 17.68 -3.35
C HIS A 67 -16.60 16.89 -4.45
N ASN A 68 -17.32 15.84 -4.03
CA ASN A 68 -18.03 14.89 -4.89
C ASN A 68 -17.12 14.08 -5.82
N VAL A 69 -15.83 13.96 -5.51
CA VAL A 69 -14.91 13.11 -6.25
C VAL A 69 -15.00 11.69 -5.71
N LEU A 70 -15.23 10.74 -6.62
CA LEU A 70 -15.16 9.31 -6.40
C LEU A 70 -13.85 8.77 -7.02
N SER A 71 -13.03 8.12 -6.22
CA SER A 71 -11.80 7.46 -6.65
C SER A 71 -11.94 5.95 -6.45
N VAL A 72 -11.68 5.18 -7.51
CA VAL A 72 -11.77 3.71 -7.52
C VAL A 72 -10.46 3.16 -8.05
N ASN A 73 -9.82 2.31 -7.26
CA ASN A 73 -8.51 1.75 -7.56
C ASN A 73 -8.52 0.24 -7.33
N HIS A 74 -7.71 -0.47 -8.10
CA HIS A 74 -7.54 -1.91 -8.00
C HIS A 74 -6.09 -2.26 -8.33
N ALA A 75 -5.47 -3.12 -7.52
CA ALA A 75 -4.07 -3.49 -7.66
C ALA A 75 -3.90 -5.00 -7.60
N ILE A 76 -3.12 -5.52 -8.54
CA ILE A 76 -2.74 -6.92 -8.63
C ILE A 76 -1.27 -7.01 -8.26
N CYS A 77 -0.98 -7.62 -7.11
CA CYS A 77 0.37 -7.77 -6.58
C CYS A 77 0.94 -9.17 -6.88
N ALA A 78 2.26 -9.28 -6.86
CA ALA A 78 2.93 -10.57 -6.94
C ALA A 78 2.54 -11.48 -5.75
N GLY A 79 2.43 -12.79 -5.99
CA GLY A 79 1.98 -13.75 -4.97
C GLY A 79 0.46 -13.90 -4.86
N ASN A 80 -0.27 -13.59 -5.94
CA ASN A 80 -1.74 -13.76 -6.04
C ASN A 80 -2.52 -12.92 -5.03
N ILE A 81 -1.95 -11.80 -4.58
CA ILE A 81 -2.63 -10.81 -3.74
C ILE A 81 -3.32 -9.81 -4.65
N ASN A 82 -4.63 -9.61 -4.45
CA ASN A 82 -5.40 -8.62 -5.16
C ASN A 82 -6.21 -7.79 -4.14
N HIS A 83 -6.17 -6.47 -4.25
CA HIS A 83 -6.92 -5.57 -3.39
C HIS A 83 -7.51 -4.39 -4.18
N GLY A 84 -8.68 -3.96 -3.72
CA GLY A 84 -9.36 -2.77 -4.23
C GLY A 84 -9.41 -1.68 -3.17
N TYR A 85 -9.50 -0.43 -3.62
CA TYR A 85 -9.68 0.73 -2.78
C TYR A 85 -10.70 1.68 -3.40
N VAL A 86 -11.62 2.19 -2.59
CA VAL A 86 -12.64 3.15 -3.00
C VAL A 86 -12.66 4.30 -2.01
N ALA A 87 -12.60 5.52 -2.52
CA ALA A 87 -12.71 6.74 -1.72
C ALA A 87 -13.74 7.67 -2.33
N TYR A 88 -14.50 8.33 -1.48
CA TYR A 88 -15.41 9.40 -1.87
C TYR A 88 -15.24 10.56 -0.91
N ALA A 89 -15.08 11.76 -1.46
CA ALA A 89 -14.90 12.98 -0.67
C ALA A 89 -16.13 13.89 -0.80
N ARG A 90 -16.57 14.44 0.33
CA ARG A 90 -17.70 15.37 0.41
C ARG A 90 -17.33 16.50 1.35
N SER A 91 -17.29 17.72 0.83
CA SER A 91 -17.21 18.92 1.66
C SER A 91 -18.59 19.27 2.23
N GLY A 92 -18.62 19.62 3.52
CA GLY A 92 -19.76 20.17 4.24
C GLY A 92 -19.62 21.69 4.45
N ARG A 93 -20.68 22.31 4.95
CA ARG A 93 -20.80 23.78 5.07
C ARG A 93 -19.68 24.48 5.88
N ASN A 94 -18.96 23.74 6.73
CA ASN A 94 -17.92 24.28 7.62
C ASN A 94 -16.50 23.77 7.29
N THR A 95 -16.33 22.99 6.22
CA THR A 95 -15.02 22.41 5.84
C THR A 95 -14.31 23.16 4.72
N ASP A 96 -14.99 24.13 4.10
CA ASP A 96 -14.42 25.03 3.09
C ASP A 96 -13.79 26.25 3.80
N LEU A 97 -12.60 26.08 4.40
CA LEU A 97 -11.86 27.16 5.08
C LEU A 97 -10.71 27.74 4.24
N THR A 98 -10.65 27.44 2.94
CA THR A 98 -9.63 27.93 2.00
C THR A 98 -10.23 28.20 0.64
#